data_AF-A0A7K6FQE2-F1
#
_entry.id   AF-A0A7K6FQE2-F1
#
_cell.length_a   1.000
_cell.length_b   1.000
_cell.length_c   1.000
_cell.angle_alpha   90.00
_cell.angle_beta   90.00
_cell.angle_gamma   90.00
#
_symmetry.space_group_name_H-M   'P 1'
#
loop_
_entity.id
_entity.type
_entity.pdbx_description
1 polymer ?
#
loop_
_entity_poly.entity_id
_entity_poly.type
_entity_poly.pdbx_seq_one_letter_code
_entity_poly.pdbx_strand_id
1 'polypeptide(L)'
;MKKVTMKAQHLPSVFINEEKFITREQLSSLLKNYNSYYSDQENLQLTYNQREGSTPFIEGILSIFWGVRHPIRLKIQDEKQIPSFVTLKSTENVGFFPSKRGMTRWGEFDDLHHISGETLKSTEEQPDLEQSYPCYESHMLKSRSEQELDCATLPRTSSDATAVRKRAKLPTITRTEVETHRFSINGHFYNHETSVFTPAFGSETKIRINSQMRTRQVIEQLLRKFKIENSPHEFALYIIHASGEKKQLRSGDVPLLHRLLQGPSEKIAKFFLMDGDVEEISSDVAQYISFHLPFLESILHRINEEEEQEIQQTVARYRREKSLIRQHLRSRTVRKTETTV
;
A
#
# COMPACT_ATOMS: atom_id res chain seq x y z
N MET A 1 22.24 62.14 5.17
CA MET A 1 22.62 60.75 5.55
C MET A 1 21.58 59.80 4.99
N LYS A 2 21.93 59.04 3.94
CA LYS A 2 21.02 58.09 3.30
C LYS A 2 20.96 56.82 4.16
N LYS A 3 19.78 56.48 4.70
CA LYS A 3 19.53 55.18 5.32
C LYS A 3 19.60 54.12 4.22
N VAL A 4 20.67 53.33 4.25
CA VAL A 4 20.78 52.12 3.44
C VAL A 4 19.92 51.06 4.12
N THR A 5 18.74 50.81 3.56
CA THR A 5 17.92 49.65 3.92
C THR A 5 18.65 48.41 3.41
N MET A 6 19.38 47.74 4.31
CA MET A 6 19.95 46.41 4.04
C MET A 6 18.79 45.48 3.69
N LYS A 7 18.67 45.10 2.41
CA LYS A 7 17.82 43.98 1.99
C LYS A 7 18.37 42.74 2.71
N ALA A 8 17.58 42.16 3.60
CA ALA A 8 17.86 40.85 4.15
C ALA A 8 18.05 39.88 2.98
N GLN A 9 19.25 39.34 2.87
CA GLN A 9 19.58 38.31 1.89
C GLN A 9 18.71 37.10 2.20
N HIS A 10 17.78 36.78 1.30
CA HIS A 10 16.96 35.58 1.42
C HIS A 10 17.88 34.35 1.47
N LEU A 11 17.92 33.69 2.62
CA LEU A 11 18.59 32.41 2.80
C LEU A 11 17.97 31.37 1.86
N PRO A 12 18.74 30.42 1.31
CA PRO A 12 18.20 29.37 0.44
C PRO A 12 17.31 28.44 1.28
N SER A 13 15.99 28.60 1.16
CA SER A 13 14.97 27.75 1.78
C SER A 13 14.36 26.80 0.77
N VAL A 14 14.08 25.56 1.18
CA VAL A 14 13.42 24.56 0.33
C VAL A 14 11.95 24.50 0.66
N PHE A 15 11.09 24.72 -0.32
CA PHE A 15 9.64 24.67 -0.16
C PHE A 15 9.15 23.23 -0.25
N ILE A 16 8.43 22.77 0.78
CA ILE A 16 7.74 21.47 0.79
C ILE A 16 6.38 21.62 0.10
N ASN A 17 5.73 22.76 0.36
CA ASN A 17 4.48 23.21 -0.22
C ASN A 17 4.44 24.76 -0.21
N GLU A 18 3.33 25.38 -0.64
CA GLU A 18 3.20 26.85 -0.71
C GLU A 18 3.28 27.56 0.67
N GLU A 19 3.11 26.82 1.77
CA GLU A 19 3.02 27.36 3.14
C GLU A 19 4.21 26.98 4.04
N LYS A 20 4.93 25.89 3.72
CA LYS A 20 5.99 25.31 4.57
C LYS A 20 7.32 25.28 3.81
N PHE A 21 8.33 25.84 4.46
CA PHE A 21 9.71 25.81 4.00
C PHE A 21 10.63 25.20 5.06
N ILE A 22 11.72 24.58 4.60
CA ILE A 22 12.79 24.03 5.44
C ILE A 22 13.99 24.97 5.31
N THR A 23 14.57 25.37 6.44
CA THR A 23 15.83 26.14 6.43
C THR A 23 17.00 25.24 6.04
N ARG A 24 18.10 25.82 5.57
CA ARG A 24 19.29 25.05 5.17
C ARG A 24 19.84 24.19 6.30
N GLU A 25 19.85 24.72 7.52
CA GLU A 25 20.33 24.00 8.72
C GLU A 25 19.44 22.81 9.04
N GLN A 26 18.12 23.03 9.07
CA GLN A 26 17.13 21.96 9.29
C GLN A 26 17.26 20.87 8.22
N LEU A 27 17.38 21.25 6.95
CA LEU A 27 17.55 20.30 5.85
C LEU A 27 18.81 19.47 6.01
N SER A 28 19.93 20.10 6.40
CA SER A 28 21.19 19.38 6.62
C SER A 28 21.10 18.39 7.80
N SER A 29 20.40 18.77 8.87
CA SER A 29 20.17 17.89 10.02
C SER A 29 19.25 16.73 9.66
N LEU A 30 18.15 16.99 8.96
CA LEU A 30 17.22 15.96 8.50
C LEU A 30 17.89 14.96 7.57
N LEU A 31 18.70 15.42 6.62
CA LEU A 31 19.43 14.52 5.71
C LEU A 31 20.45 13.65 6.45
N LYS A 32 21.18 14.21 7.42
CA LYS A 32 22.11 13.43 8.26
C LYS A 32 21.37 12.35 9.04
N ASN A 33 20.28 12.71 9.70
CA ASN A 33 19.47 11.77 10.48
C ASN A 33 18.83 10.70 9.59
N TYR A 34 18.37 11.07 8.40
CA TYR A 34 17.80 10.14 7.44
C TYR A 34 18.84 9.14 6.93
N ASN A 35 20.01 9.62 6.51
CA ASN A 35 21.06 8.77 5.96
C ASN A 35 21.73 7.92 7.04
N SER A 36 21.78 8.37 8.31
CA SER A 36 22.28 7.54 9.41
C SER A 36 21.43 6.31 9.70
N TYR A 37 20.12 6.36 9.40
CA TYR A 37 19.25 5.18 9.53
C TYR A 37 19.56 4.10 8.49
N TYR A 38 20.02 4.51 7.30
CA TYR A 38 20.41 3.62 6.22
C TYR A 38 21.95 3.52 6.11
N SER A 39 22.67 3.52 7.23
CA SER A 39 24.13 3.38 7.25
C SER A 39 24.60 2.15 6.47
N ASP A 40 23.83 1.06 6.57
CA ASP A 40 24.18 -0.24 6.01
C ASP A 40 23.65 -0.40 4.56
N GLN A 41 22.83 0.55 4.07
CA GLN A 41 22.11 0.48 2.80
C GLN A 41 22.23 1.78 2.00
N GLU A 42 23.39 1.98 1.36
CA GLU A 42 23.69 3.20 0.59
C GLU A 42 22.68 3.48 -0.53
N ASN A 43 22.09 2.44 -1.13
CA ASN A 43 21.10 2.55 -2.20
C ASN A 43 19.78 3.22 -1.75
N LEU A 44 19.47 3.22 -0.45
CA LEU A 44 18.27 3.86 0.11
C LEU A 44 18.56 5.25 0.68
N GLN A 45 19.81 5.68 0.73
CA GLN A 45 20.19 7.01 1.19
C GLN A 45 19.74 8.10 0.21
N LEU A 46 19.55 9.30 0.75
CA LEU A 46 19.26 10.48 -0.03
C LEU A 46 20.56 11.16 -0.45
N THR A 47 20.67 11.40 -1.75
CA THR A 47 21.78 12.16 -2.34
C THR A 47 21.44 13.64 -2.33
N TYR A 48 22.38 14.48 -1.91
CA TYR A 48 22.24 15.93 -1.88
C TYR A 48 23.28 16.57 -2.79
N ASN A 49 22.81 17.29 -3.80
CA ASN A 49 23.64 18.02 -4.75
C ASN A 49 23.25 19.50 -4.70
N GLN A 50 24.22 20.36 -4.42
CA GLN A 50 24.05 21.82 -4.48
C GLN A 50 25.20 22.40 -5.31
N ARG A 51 24.90 22.86 -6.53
CA ARG A 51 25.84 23.64 -7.34
C ARG A 51 25.79 25.09 -6.84
N GLU A 52 26.93 25.80 -6.83
CA GLU A 52 26.97 27.21 -6.40
C GLU A 52 25.91 28.03 -7.14
N GLY A 53 24.99 28.64 -6.40
CA GLY A 53 23.88 29.44 -6.94
C GLY A 53 22.64 28.68 -7.43
N SER A 54 22.60 27.35 -7.39
CA SER A 54 21.42 26.56 -7.79
C SER A 54 20.52 26.19 -6.61
N THR A 55 19.25 25.91 -6.92
CA THR A 55 18.33 25.28 -5.96
C THR A 55 18.90 23.94 -5.48
N PRO A 56 18.81 23.60 -4.19
CA PRO A 56 19.28 22.32 -3.68
C PRO A 56 18.51 21.16 -4.34
N PHE A 57 19.24 20.18 -4.83
CA PHE A 57 18.71 19.00 -5.49
C PHE A 57 18.90 17.80 -4.57
N ILE A 58 17.80 17.22 -4.10
CA ILE A 58 17.80 15.99 -3.31
C ILE A 58 17.21 14.90 -4.19
N GLU A 59 17.83 13.73 -4.23
CA GLU A 59 17.33 12.58 -4.98
C GLU A 59 17.45 11.31 -4.14
N GLY A 60 16.42 10.46 -4.20
CA GLY A 60 16.33 9.25 -3.41
C GLY A 60 15.23 8.31 -3.87
N ILE A 61 15.10 7.19 -3.17
CA ILE A 61 14.04 6.21 -3.41
C ILE A 61 12.89 6.48 -2.45
N LEU A 62 11.67 6.50 -2.98
CA LEU A 62 10.43 6.52 -2.20
C LEU A 62 9.70 5.19 -2.37
N SER A 63 9.39 4.56 -1.24
CA SER A 63 8.51 3.39 -1.14
C SER A 63 7.06 3.82 -1.12
N ILE A 64 6.29 3.40 -2.12
CA ILE A 64 4.86 3.65 -2.24
C ILE A 64 4.12 2.31 -2.18
N PHE A 65 3.14 2.23 -1.29
CA PHE A 65 2.29 1.06 -1.10
C PHE A 65 0.99 1.18 -1.90
N TRP A 66 0.49 0.07 -2.42
CA TRP A 66 -0.79 0.05 -3.12
C TRP A 66 -1.96 -0.03 -2.14
N GLY A 67 -2.89 0.92 -2.24
CA GLY A 67 -4.13 0.96 -1.47
C GLY A 67 -5.37 1.22 -2.33
N VAL A 68 -5.26 1.03 -3.64
CA VAL A 68 -6.34 1.21 -4.61
C VAL A 68 -7.38 0.10 -4.45
N ARG A 69 -8.66 0.45 -4.44
CA ARG A 69 -9.79 -0.47 -4.32
C ARG A 69 -10.48 -0.70 -5.66
N HIS A 70 -10.45 0.28 -6.55
CA HIS A 70 -11.07 0.17 -7.87
C HIS A 70 -10.17 -0.58 -8.88
N PRO A 71 -10.76 -1.24 -9.89
CA PRO A 71 -10.00 -1.94 -10.93
C PRO A 71 -9.12 -0.97 -11.74
N ILE A 72 -7.83 -1.26 -11.86
CA ILE A 72 -6.89 -0.48 -12.66
C ILE A 72 -6.75 -1.14 -14.04
N ARG A 73 -6.69 -0.36 -15.12
CA ARG A 73 -6.51 -0.84 -16.49
C ARG A 73 -5.08 -0.64 -16.95
N LEU A 74 -4.52 -1.67 -17.58
CA LEU A 74 -3.21 -1.59 -18.22
C LEU A 74 -3.37 -1.19 -19.68
N LYS A 75 -2.47 -0.31 -20.12
CA LYS A 75 -2.23 -0.01 -21.52
C LYS A 75 -1.59 -1.23 -22.16
N ILE A 76 -2.42 -2.06 -22.78
CA ILE A 76 -1.96 -3.13 -23.66
C ILE A 76 -1.34 -2.44 -24.87
N GLN A 77 -0.03 -2.44 -24.91
CA GLN A 77 0.66 -2.22 -26.15
C GLN A 77 0.80 -3.61 -26.73
N ASP A 78 -0.10 -3.97 -27.66
CA ASP A 78 0.06 -5.16 -28.50
C ASP A 78 1.41 -5.03 -29.22
N GLU A 79 2.48 -5.50 -28.57
CA GLU A 79 3.72 -5.81 -29.24
C GLU A 79 3.42 -6.98 -30.15
N LYS A 80 2.95 -6.66 -31.37
CA LYS A 80 2.71 -7.55 -32.49
C LYS A 80 1.99 -8.81 -32.06
N GLN A 81 0.68 -8.87 -32.34
CA GLN A 81 0.02 -10.15 -32.53
C GLN A 81 0.99 -11.07 -33.27
N ILE A 82 1.61 -12.03 -32.57
CA ILE A 82 2.15 -13.21 -33.23
C ILE A 82 0.86 -13.82 -33.75
N PRO A 83 0.63 -13.85 -35.08
CA PRO A 83 -0.58 -14.47 -35.60
C PRO A 83 -0.60 -15.86 -35.00
N SER A 84 -1.65 -16.16 -34.24
CA SER A 84 -1.92 -17.50 -33.74
C SER A 84 -1.60 -18.44 -34.88
N PHE A 85 -0.66 -19.35 -34.65
CA PHE A 85 -0.21 -20.23 -35.73
C PHE A 85 -1.48 -20.83 -36.33
N VAL A 86 -1.68 -20.57 -37.61
CA VAL A 86 -2.79 -21.13 -38.34
C VAL A 86 -2.51 -22.63 -38.32
N THR A 87 -3.24 -23.37 -37.49
CA THR A 87 -3.34 -24.83 -37.59
C THR A 87 -4.03 -25.13 -38.92
N LEU A 88 -3.28 -25.01 -40.02
CA LEU A 88 -3.64 -25.64 -41.27
C LEU A 88 -3.57 -27.15 -41.00
N LYS A 89 -4.74 -27.73 -40.73
CA LYS A 89 -4.93 -29.17 -40.80
C LYS A 89 -4.61 -29.59 -42.23
N SER A 90 -3.40 -30.11 -42.44
CA SER A 90 -3.03 -30.79 -43.69
C SER A 90 -3.72 -32.15 -43.73
N THR A 91 -4.61 -32.32 -44.69
CA THR A 91 -5.29 -33.59 -45.00
C THR A 91 -4.27 -34.62 -45.51
N GLU A 92 -4.23 -35.79 -44.88
CA GLU A 92 -3.55 -36.98 -45.41
C GLU A 92 -4.24 -37.45 -46.69
N ASN A 93 -3.46 -37.70 -47.75
CA ASN A 93 -3.66 -38.89 -48.58
C ASN A 93 -2.45 -39.20 -49.50
N VAL A 94 -1.92 -40.42 -49.28
CA VAL A 94 -1.40 -41.41 -50.26
C VAL A 94 -0.09 -41.11 -51.03
N GLY A 95 1.00 -41.70 -50.53
CA GLY A 95 1.82 -42.74 -51.20
C GLY A 95 2.79 -42.36 -52.34
N PHE A 96 4.09 -42.60 -52.13
CA PHE A 96 5.02 -43.48 -52.91
C PHE A 96 6.50 -43.17 -52.58
N PHE A 97 7.26 -44.19 -52.14
CA PHE A 97 8.73 -44.22 -51.93
C PHE A 97 9.48 -44.38 -53.30
N PRO A 98 10.86 -44.32 -53.46
CA PRO A 98 11.93 -44.61 -52.47
C PRO A 98 13.33 -43.90 -52.60
N SER A 99 14.19 -44.16 -51.59
CA SER A 99 15.64 -44.54 -51.69
C SER A 99 16.79 -43.55 -51.36
N LYS A 100 17.55 -43.94 -50.32
CA LYS A 100 19.03 -43.82 -50.08
C LYS A 100 19.68 -42.45 -49.77
N ARG A 101 20.24 -42.29 -48.55
CA ARG A 101 21.70 -42.41 -48.19
C ARG A 101 22.11 -41.52 -46.97
N GLY A 102 22.77 -42.12 -45.94
CA GLY A 102 23.58 -41.51 -44.84
C GLY A 102 22.81 -41.13 -43.55
N MET A 103 22.98 -41.67 -42.32
CA MET A 103 24.14 -41.94 -41.42
C MET A 103 24.81 -40.61 -40.95
N THR A 104 24.95 -40.17 -39.68
CA THR A 104 24.90 -40.77 -38.33
C THR A 104 24.65 -39.70 -37.24
N ARG A 105 23.82 -40.05 -36.25
CA ARG A 105 23.82 -39.76 -34.79
C ARG A 105 24.99 -38.95 -34.16
N TRP A 106 24.63 -37.88 -33.43
CA TRP A 106 25.19 -37.40 -32.15
C TRP A 106 24.03 -36.70 -31.43
N GLY A 107 23.56 -37.16 -30.27
CA GLY A 107 24.19 -36.90 -28.99
C GLY A 107 23.22 -36.03 -28.16
N GLU A 108 22.23 -36.70 -27.59
CA GLU A 108 21.33 -36.25 -26.53
C GLU A 108 22.18 -35.80 -25.34
N PHE A 109 22.08 -34.54 -24.93
CA PHE A 109 22.71 -34.03 -23.71
C PHE A 109 21.65 -33.88 -22.63
N ASP A 110 21.68 -34.81 -21.69
CA ASP A 110 21.27 -34.60 -20.31
C ASP A 110 22.35 -33.78 -19.60
N ASP A 111 21.96 -32.76 -18.86
CA ASP A 111 22.69 -32.25 -17.68
C ASP A 111 21.63 -31.81 -16.66
N LEU A 112 21.25 -32.67 -15.71
CA LEU A 112 21.88 -32.87 -14.41
C LEU A 112 21.96 -31.60 -13.54
N HIS A 113 20.92 -31.31 -12.75
CA HIS A 113 21.04 -30.77 -11.39
C HIS A 113 19.79 -31.07 -10.55
N HIS A 114 19.74 -32.26 -9.94
CA HIS A 114 19.00 -32.50 -8.70
C HIS A 114 19.92 -33.25 -7.75
N ILE A 115 20.59 -32.51 -6.86
CA ILE A 115 21.27 -33.09 -5.71
C ILE A 115 20.29 -33.00 -4.53
N SER A 116 19.75 -34.16 -4.16
CA SER A 116 19.24 -34.45 -2.82
C SER A 116 20.40 -34.98 -1.98
N GLY A 117 20.52 -34.51 -0.74
CA GLY A 117 21.52 -34.96 0.22
C GLY A 117 21.08 -34.68 1.66
N GLU A 118 20.47 -35.70 2.28
CA GLU A 118 20.37 -35.93 3.74
C GLU A 118 21.63 -36.77 4.10
N THR A 119 22.47 -36.54 5.12
CA THR A 119 22.24 -36.63 6.58
C THR A 119 23.60 -36.45 7.31
N LEU A 120 23.66 -35.83 8.51
CA LEU A 120 24.26 -36.32 9.78
C LEU A 120 24.75 -35.22 10.78
N LYS A 121 24.02 -35.16 11.91
CA LYS A 121 24.32 -34.86 13.34
C LYS A 121 25.55 -34.05 13.82
N SER A 122 25.27 -33.10 14.72
CA SER A 122 25.86 -32.74 16.06
C SER A 122 25.69 -31.22 16.28
N THR A 123 25.50 -30.58 17.43
CA THR A 123 25.21 -30.85 18.85
C THR A 123 24.87 -29.47 19.46
N GLU A 124 23.86 -29.42 20.34
CA GLU A 124 23.55 -28.43 21.42
C GLU A 124 23.78 -26.91 21.24
N GLU A 125 22.72 -26.11 21.43
CA GLU A 125 22.43 -25.34 22.66
C GLU A 125 21.10 -24.54 22.54
N GLN A 126 20.24 -24.64 23.56
CA GLN A 126 19.15 -23.68 23.87
C GLN A 126 19.65 -22.70 24.95
N PRO A 127 19.07 -21.49 25.01
CA PRO A 127 18.04 -21.16 26.03
C PRO A 127 16.90 -20.31 25.41
N ASP A 128 15.76 -19.95 26.02
CA ASP A 128 14.88 -20.43 27.11
C ASP A 128 13.65 -19.47 27.09
N LEU A 129 12.42 -19.98 27.31
CA LEU A 129 11.27 -19.40 28.08
C LEU A 129 10.69 -18.01 27.67
N GLU A 130 9.39 -17.68 27.56
CA GLU A 130 8.08 -18.11 28.11
C GLU A 130 6.96 -17.55 27.19
N GLN A 131 5.92 -18.29 26.77
CA GLN A 131 4.61 -18.59 27.39
C GLN A 131 3.70 -17.41 27.83
N SER A 132 2.57 -17.23 27.11
CA SER A 132 1.20 -16.82 27.58
C SER A 132 0.43 -16.09 26.47
N TYR A 133 -0.85 -16.27 26.11
CA TYR A 133 -2.05 -16.99 26.60
C TYR A 133 -2.99 -17.24 25.37
N PRO A 134 -4.01 -18.14 25.46
CA PRO A 134 -4.74 -18.69 24.33
C PRO A 134 -5.99 -17.88 23.93
N CYS A 135 -6.36 -17.98 22.65
CA CYS A 135 -7.60 -17.46 22.09
C CYS A 135 -8.76 -18.41 22.40
N TYR A 136 -9.85 -17.82 22.91
CA TYR A 136 -11.07 -18.48 23.37
C TYR A 136 -11.79 -19.26 22.26
N GLU A 137 -12.32 -20.41 22.67
CA GLU A 137 -13.35 -21.17 21.96
C GLU A 137 -14.54 -20.30 21.55
N SER A 138 -15.04 -20.55 20.34
CA SER A 138 -16.46 -20.37 20.02
C SER A 138 -16.86 -21.48 19.06
N HIS A 139 -17.23 -22.61 19.65
CA HIS A 139 -18.06 -23.63 19.03
C HIS A 139 -19.49 -23.09 18.90
N MET A 140 -20.07 -23.19 17.70
CA MET A 140 -21.46 -23.59 17.43
C MET A 140 -21.76 -23.33 15.94
N LEU A 141 -21.70 -24.38 15.12
CA LEU A 141 -22.80 -24.88 14.28
C LEU A 141 -22.25 -25.94 13.31
N LYS A 142 -22.69 -27.18 13.54
CA LYS A 142 -22.48 -28.34 12.67
C LYS A 142 -23.38 -28.23 11.44
N SER A 143 -22.86 -28.66 10.29
CA SER A 143 -23.65 -29.42 9.31
C SER A 143 -22.88 -30.68 8.88
N ARG A 144 -23.64 -31.73 8.65
CA ARG A 144 -23.36 -33.15 8.83
C ARG A 144 -23.14 -33.86 7.48
N SER A 145 -22.13 -34.72 7.41
CA SER A 145 -22.12 -36.06 6.79
C SER A 145 -20.72 -36.66 7.01
N GLU A 146 -20.52 -37.65 7.89
CA GLU A 146 -20.60 -39.10 7.58
C GLU A 146 -19.77 -39.39 6.30
N GLN A 147 -18.62 -40.06 6.33
CA GLN A 147 -18.49 -41.45 6.79
C GLN A 147 -17.01 -41.87 6.99
N GLU A 148 -16.71 -42.26 8.23
CA GLU A 148 -15.89 -43.39 8.71
C GLU A 148 -14.75 -43.95 7.83
N LEU A 149 -13.52 -43.81 8.32
CA LEU A 149 -12.44 -44.77 8.11
C LEU A 149 -12.06 -45.33 9.48
N ASP A 150 -12.45 -46.57 9.70
CA ASP A 150 -12.22 -47.30 10.94
C ASP A 150 -11.03 -48.26 10.81
N CYS A 151 -10.22 -48.26 11.87
CA CYS A 151 -9.38 -49.33 12.40
C CYS A 151 -8.17 -49.90 11.61
N ALA A 152 -6.98 -49.45 12.04
CA ALA A 152 -5.90 -50.21 12.69
C ALA A 152 -5.58 -51.67 12.26
N THR A 153 -4.33 -51.95 11.87
CA THR A 153 -3.33 -52.79 12.60
C THR A 153 -2.09 -53.10 11.75
N LEU A 154 -0.88 -52.96 12.33
CA LEU A 154 0.36 -53.66 11.93
C LEU A 154 0.36 -55.05 12.63
N PRO A 155 1.16 -56.09 12.23
CA PRO A 155 2.52 -55.98 11.69
C PRO A 155 3.07 -57.12 10.76
N ARG A 156 4.34 -56.92 10.33
CA ARG A 156 5.44 -57.91 10.11
C ARG A 156 5.61 -58.72 8.79
N THR A 157 6.88 -58.69 8.32
CA THR A 157 7.74 -59.75 7.68
C THR A 157 7.22 -60.42 6.39
N SER A 158 7.97 -60.74 5.33
CA SER A 158 9.40 -60.77 4.96
C SER A 158 9.49 -61.29 3.52
N SER A 159 10.57 -60.97 2.81
CA SER A 159 11.20 -61.78 1.74
C SER A 159 10.64 -61.82 0.30
N ASP A 160 11.58 -61.61 -0.62
CA ASP A 160 11.71 -61.97 -2.05
C ASP A 160 10.62 -62.80 -2.75
N ALA A 161 10.23 -62.36 -3.96
CA ALA A 161 10.59 -63.01 -5.24
C ALA A 161 9.75 -62.51 -6.42
N THR A 162 10.41 -62.45 -7.56
CA THR A 162 9.96 -62.13 -8.92
C THR A 162 8.66 -62.81 -9.40
N ALA A 163 7.76 -62.05 -10.04
CA ALA A 163 7.01 -62.53 -11.22
C ALA A 163 6.34 -61.39 -12.02
N VAL A 164 6.60 -61.44 -13.32
CA VAL A 164 6.09 -60.60 -14.41
C VAL A 164 4.56 -60.65 -14.51
N ARG A 165 3.90 -59.49 -14.63
CA ARG A 165 2.58 -59.40 -15.31
C ARG A 165 2.36 -58.03 -15.97
N LYS A 166 2.12 -58.11 -17.28
CA LYS A 166 1.88 -57.00 -18.21
C LYS A 166 0.65 -56.19 -17.79
N ARG A 167 0.81 -54.89 -17.56
CA ARG A 167 -0.30 -53.96 -17.33
C ARG A 167 -0.78 -53.41 -18.67
N ALA A 168 -2.01 -53.75 -19.04
CA ALA A 168 -2.75 -53.08 -20.12
C ALA A 168 -3.00 -51.61 -19.72
N LYS A 169 -2.63 -50.68 -20.59
CA LYS A 169 -2.88 -49.24 -20.41
C LYS A 169 -4.31 -48.93 -20.85
N LEU A 170 -5.16 -48.42 -19.96
CA LEU A 170 -6.28 -47.57 -20.38
C LEU A 170 -5.72 -46.21 -20.81
N PRO A 171 -6.29 -45.56 -21.85
CA PRO A 171 -5.80 -44.28 -22.33
C PRO A 171 -6.17 -43.18 -21.32
N THR A 172 -5.14 -42.56 -20.74
CA THR A 172 -5.26 -41.32 -19.98
C THR A 172 -5.82 -40.25 -20.90
N ILE A 173 -7.06 -39.84 -20.62
CA ILE A 173 -7.68 -38.65 -21.19
C ILE A 173 -6.72 -37.48 -20.99
N THR A 174 -6.37 -36.88 -22.11
CA THR A 174 -5.74 -35.58 -22.31
C THR A 174 -6.14 -34.59 -21.20
N ARG A 175 -5.25 -34.42 -20.22
CA ARG A 175 -5.16 -33.14 -19.50
C ARG A 175 -4.45 -32.21 -20.46
N THR A 176 -5.21 -31.63 -21.38
CA THR A 176 -4.75 -30.49 -22.17
C THR A 176 -4.20 -29.50 -21.17
N GLU A 177 -2.90 -29.23 -21.32
CA GLU A 177 -2.22 -28.14 -20.65
C GLU A 177 -3.04 -26.87 -20.90
N VAL A 178 -3.83 -26.47 -19.89
CA VAL A 178 -4.18 -25.06 -19.75
C VAL A 178 -2.85 -24.43 -19.39
N GLU A 179 -2.10 -24.05 -20.42
CA GLU A 179 -0.93 -23.21 -20.32
C GLU A 179 -1.40 -21.92 -19.64
N THR A 180 -1.31 -21.89 -18.32
CA THR A 180 -1.69 -20.72 -17.54
C THR A 180 -0.64 -19.67 -17.86
N HIS A 181 -0.88 -18.86 -18.89
CA HIS A 181 -0.08 -17.70 -19.19
C HIS A 181 -0.20 -16.74 -17.99
N ARG A 182 0.72 -16.88 -17.04
CA ARG A 182 0.81 -15.99 -15.88
C ARG A 182 1.48 -14.73 -16.35
N PHE A 183 0.68 -13.76 -16.79
CA PHE A 183 1.20 -12.45 -17.13
C PHE A 183 1.46 -11.66 -15.84
N SER A 184 2.67 -11.12 -15.74
CA SER A 184 3.05 -10.23 -14.64
C SER A 184 3.73 -8.98 -15.18
N ILE A 185 3.55 -7.88 -14.45
CA ILE A 185 4.21 -6.60 -14.70
C ILE A 185 4.88 -6.14 -13.40
N ASN A 186 6.20 -5.96 -13.45
CA ASN A 186 7.01 -5.57 -12.29
C ASN A 186 6.76 -6.44 -11.03
N GLY A 187 6.50 -7.74 -11.19
CA GLY A 187 6.25 -8.66 -10.07
C GLY A 187 4.79 -8.75 -9.61
N HIS A 188 3.86 -8.06 -10.26
CA HIS A 188 2.44 -8.13 -9.96
C HIS A 188 1.66 -8.82 -11.08
N PHE A 189 0.71 -9.69 -10.73
CA PHE A 189 -0.12 -10.41 -11.70
C PHE A 189 -1.23 -9.52 -12.25
N TYR A 190 -1.55 -9.70 -13.53
CA TYR A 190 -2.71 -9.06 -14.16
C TYR A 190 -3.44 -10.05 -15.06
N ASN A 191 -4.73 -9.83 -15.27
CA ASN A 191 -5.49 -10.62 -16.23
C ASN A 191 -5.22 -10.05 -17.63
N HIS A 192 -4.58 -10.80 -18.51
CA HIS A 192 -4.24 -10.35 -19.86
C HIS A 192 -5.45 -10.23 -20.79
N GLU A 193 -6.51 -11.00 -20.57
CA GLU A 193 -7.72 -10.96 -21.39
C GLU A 193 -8.50 -9.67 -21.13
N THR A 194 -8.60 -9.28 -19.87
CA THR A 194 -9.35 -8.07 -19.45
C THR A 194 -8.46 -6.85 -19.26
N SER A 195 -7.14 -7.05 -19.23
CA SER A 195 -6.11 -6.05 -18.91
C SER A 195 -6.36 -5.29 -17.63
N VAL A 196 -7.01 -5.97 -16.68
CA VAL A 196 -7.24 -5.48 -15.34
C VAL A 196 -6.06 -5.86 -14.47
N PHE A 197 -5.52 -4.83 -13.83
CA PHE A 197 -4.50 -4.88 -12.81
C PHE A 197 -5.12 -4.65 -11.44
N THR A 198 -4.92 -5.62 -10.55
CA THR A 198 -5.36 -5.53 -9.16
C THR A 198 -4.13 -5.73 -8.27
N PRO A 199 -3.43 -4.65 -7.88
CA PRO A 199 -2.28 -4.78 -7.00
C PRO A 199 -2.73 -5.31 -5.65
N ALA A 200 -1.94 -6.21 -5.06
CA ALA A 200 -2.21 -6.68 -3.70
C ALA A 200 -2.15 -5.49 -2.73
N PHE A 201 -3.17 -5.35 -1.87
CA PHE A 201 -3.19 -4.30 -0.87
C PHE A 201 -1.95 -4.37 0.03
N GLY A 202 -1.28 -3.24 0.21
CA GLY A 202 -0.05 -3.16 1.01
C GLY A 202 1.20 -3.73 0.31
N SER A 203 1.12 -4.12 -0.97
CA SER A 203 2.32 -4.40 -1.76
C SER A 203 3.11 -3.11 -2.00
N GLU A 204 4.43 -3.22 -1.95
CA GLU A 204 5.34 -2.07 -2.03
C GLU A 204 5.88 -1.90 -3.46
N THR A 205 5.99 -0.65 -3.91
CA THR A 205 6.76 -0.28 -5.08
C THR A 205 7.71 0.86 -4.76
N LYS A 206 8.98 0.62 -5.04
CA LYS A 206 10.05 1.62 -4.94
C LYS A 206 10.18 2.40 -6.26
N ILE A 207 10.19 3.73 -6.16
CA ILE A 207 10.45 4.63 -7.29
C ILE A 207 11.52 5.65 -6.92
N ARG A 208 12.36 6.01 -7.90
CA ARG A 208 13.38 7.05 -7.73
C ARG A 208 12.76 8.41 -8.01
N ILE A 209 12.82 9.33 -7.03
CA ILE A 209 12.24 10.68 -7.10
C ILE A 209 13.24 11.73 -6.63
N ASN A 210 12.96 13.00 -6.91
CA ASN A 210 13.80 14.12 -6.50
C ASN A 210 13.00 15.29 -5.87
N SER A 211 13.70 16.29 -5.33
CA SER A 211 13.12 17.45 -4.63
C SER A 211 12.36 18.43 -5.54
N GLN A 212 12.43 18.26 -6.87
CA GLN A 212 11.69 19.07 -7.83
C GLN A 212 10.36 18.42 -8.25
N MET A 213 10.22 17.11 -8.04
CA MET A 213 9.03 16.35 -8.43
C MET A 213 7.86 16.65 -7.49
N ARG A 214 6.73 17.08 -8.09
CA ARG A 214 5.47 17.27 -7.37
C ARG A 214 4.67 15.97 -7.27
N THR A 215 3.74 15.90 -6.32
CA THR A 215 2.87 14.71 -6.09
C THR A 215 2.28 14.16 -7.37
N ARG A 216 1.73 15.02 -8.24
CA ARG A 216 1.17 14.59 -9.52
C ARG A 216 2.19 13.88 -10.42
N GLN A 217 3.40 14.41 -10.53
CA GLN A 217 4.46 13.83 -11.38
C GLN A 217 4.95 12.49 -10.83
N VAL A 218 4.98 12.35 -9.50
CA VAL A 218 5.31 11.10 -8.81
C VAL A 218 4.25 10.04 -9.12
N ILE A 219 2.96 10.38 -9.06
CA ILE A 219 1.86 9.50 -9.46
C ILE A 219 2.01 9.11 -10.94
N GLU A 220 2.19 10.08 -11.84
CA GLU A 220 2.37 9.82 -13.28
C GLU A 220 3.59 8.92 -13.58
N GLN A 221 4.69 9.06 -12.83
CA GLN A 221 5.85 8.18 -12.95
C GLN A 221 5.52 6.75 -12.51
N LEU A 222 4.79 6.60 -11.40
CA LEU A 222 4.35 5.30 -10.91
C LEU A 222 3.39 4.62 -11.90
N LEU A 223 2.38 5.35 -12.40
CA LEU A 223 1.44 4.81 -13.39
C LEU A 223 2.14 4.40 -14.68
N ARG A 224 3.09 5.20 -15.17
CA ARG A 224 3.92 4.84 -16.33
C ARG A 224 4.75 3.59 -16.10
N LYS A 225 5.36 3.43 -14.91
CA LYS A 225 6.14 2.22 -14.56
C LYS A 225 5.32 0.95 -14.72
N PHE A 226 4.03 1.01 -14.38
CA PHE A 226 3.09 -0.10 -14.48
C PHE A 226 2.26 -0.09 -15.77
N LYS A 227 2.54 0.79 -16.73
CA LYS A 227 1.75 0.94 -17.96
C LYS A 227 0.25 1.11 -17.69
N ILE A 228 -0.13 1.85 -16.67
CA ILE A 228 -1.55 2.09 -16.32
C ILE A 228 -2.15 3.12 -17.29
N GLU A 229 -3.36 2.86 -17.77
CA GLU A 229 -4.11 3.73 -18.70
C GLU A 229 -4.95 4.79 -17.97
N ASN A 230 -5.41 4.49 -16.76
CA ASN A 230 -6.25 5.37 -15.95
C ASN A 230 -5.64 6.77 -15.76
N SER A 231 -6.51 7.77 -15.57
CA SER A 231 -6.06 9.13 -15.37
C SER A 231 -5.33 9.27 -14.02
N PRO A 232 -4.25 10.07 -13.94
CA PRO A 232 -3.57 10.31 -12.67
C PRO A 232 -4.43 11.07 -11.65
N HIS A 233 -5.58 11.61 -12.08
CA HIS A 233 -6.54 12.31 -11.23
C HIS A 233 -7.47 11.36 -10.45
N GLU A 234 -7.61 10.12 -10.90
CA GLU A 234 -8.34 9.07 -10.17
C GLU A 234 -7.59 8.62 -8.91
N PHE A 235 -6.30 8.95 -8.82
CA PHE A 235 -5.44 8.54 -7.72
C PHE A 235 -4.97 9.73 -6.90
N ALA A 236 -4.77 9.48 -5.61
CA ALA A 236 -4.11 10.41 -4.71
C ALA A 236 -3.05 9.69 -3.87
N LEU A 237 -2.04 10.45 -3.48
CA LEU A 237 -0.97 9.97 -2.63
C LEU A 237 -1.30 10.35 -1.18
N TYR A 238 -1.38 9.36 -0.30
CA TYR A 238 -1.66 9.53 1.11
C TYR A 238 -0.43 9.18 1.96
N ILE A 239 -0.28 9.87 3.08
CA ILE A 239 0.63 9.49 4.16
C ILE A 239 -0.22 8.88 5.26
N ILE A 240 0.05 7.61 5.59
CA ILE A 240 -0.58 6.91 6.71
C ILE A 240 0.46 6.78 7.81
N HIS A 241 0.14 7.31 8.99
CA HIS A 241 0.98 7.23 10.17
C HIS A 241 0.64 6.00 11.02
N ALA A 242 1.58 5.59 11.88
CA ALA A 242 1.37 4.54 12.87
C ALA A 242 0.21 4.85 13.83
N SER A 243 -0.08 6.14 14.06
CA SER A 243 -1.22 6.61 14.88
C SER A 243 -2.58 6.35 14.24
N GLY A 244 -2.64 6.03 12.93
CA GLY A 244 -3.87 5.97 12.16
C GLY A 244 -4.22 7.28 11.43
N GLU A 245 -3.44 8.36 11.63
CA GLU A 245 -3.61 9.60 10.85
C GLU A 245 -3.40 9.30 9.36
N LYS A 246 -4.35 9.74 8.54
CA LYS A 246 -4.30 9.59 7.09
C LYS A 246 -4.46 10.95 6.43
N LYS A 247 -3.37 11.40 5.81
CA LYS A 247 -3.29 12.71 5.21
C LYS A 247 -3.08 12.62 3.70
N GLN A 248 -3.91 13.29 2.92
CA GLN A 248 -3.71 13.41 1.48
C GLN A 248 -2.61 14.44 1.17
N LEU A 249 -1.77 14.14 0.20
CA LEU A 249 -0.83 15.11 -0.36
C LEU A 249 -1.49 15.91 -1.48
N ARG A 250 -1.32 17.22 -1.42
CA ARG A 250 -1.80 18.12 -2.48
C ARG A 250 -1.00 17.86 -3.76
N SER A 251 -1.59 18.18 -4.91
CA SER A 251 -0.95 17.99 -6.22
C SER A 251 0.38 18.74 -6.35
N GLY A 252 0.51 19.90 -5.70
CA GLY A 252 1.69 20.75 -5.66
C GLY A 252 2.69 20.45 -4.54
N ASP A 253 2.44 19.47 -3.67
CA ASP A 253 3.39 19.10 -2.62
C ASP A 253 4.59 18.34 -3.20
N VAL A 254 5.69 18.27 -2.45
CA VAL A 254 6.91 17.53 -2.82
C VAL A 254 7.03 16.25 -1.96
N PRO A 255 6.65 15.06 -2.46
CA PRO A 255 6.59 13.84 -1.65
C PRO A 255 7.92 13.45 -1.01
N LEU A 256 9.05 13.70 -1.70
CA LEU A 256 10.37 13.39 -1.15
C LEU A 256 10.68 14.20 0.12
N LEU A 257 10.29 15.48 0.14
CA LEU A 257 10.50 16.34 1.31
C LEU A 257 9.54 15.97 2.44
N HIS A 258 8.30 15.58 2.11
CA HIS A 258 7.41 14.99 3.09
C HIS A 258 8.01 13.71 3.70
N ARG A 259 8.60 12.82 2.90
CA ARG A 259 9.27 11.62 3.41
C ARG A 259 10.44 11.97 4.32
N LEU A 260 11.25 12.96 3.93
CA LEU A 260 12.36 13.44 4.75
C LEU A 260 11.89 13.97 6.12
N LEU A 261 10.78 14.72 6.16
CA LEU A 261 10.19 15.23 7.40
C LEU A 261 9.66 14.11 8.31
N GLN A 262 9.02 13.09 7.73
CA GLN A 262 8.52 11.93 8.47
C GLN A 262 9.64 10.96 8.91
N GLY A 263 10.88 11.20 8.47
CA GLY A 263 12.02 10.32 8.71
C GLY A 263 12.05 9.10 7.78
N PRO A 264 13.01 8.19 7.93
CA PRO A 264 13.19 7.04 7.04
C PRO A 264 12.34 5.80 7.36
N SER A 265 11.85 5.66 8.59
CA SER A 265 11.17 4.43 9.02
C SER A 265 9.76 4.28 8.44
N GLU A 266 9.52 3.15 7.76
CA GLU A 266 8.21 2.72 7.29
C GLU A 266 7.26 2.33 8.43
N LYS A 267 7.77 2.09 9.65
CA LYS A 267 6.94 1.82 10.82
C LYS A 267 6.20 3.06 11.29
N ILE A 268 6.77 4.24 11.07
CA ILE A 268 6.23 5.52 11.56
C ILE A 268 5.23 6.10 10.56
N ALA A 269 5.59 6.12 9.28
CA ALA A 269 4.75 6.64 8.23
C ALA A 269 4.98 5.88 6.92
N LYS A 270 3.91 5.63 6.18
CA LYS A 270 3.92 4.95 4.88
C LYS A 270 3.21 5.80 3.84
N PHE A 271 3.71 5.78 2.62
CA PHE A 271 3.09 6.48 1.50
C PHE A 271 2.22 5.47 0.73
N PHE A 272 0.96 5.79 0.52
CA PHE A 272 0.01 4.92 -0.18
C PHE A 272 -0.52 5.61 -1.43
N LEU A 273 -0.54 4.91 -2.56
CA LEU A 273 -1.36 5.29 -3.70
C LEU A 273 -2.76 4.70 -3.48
N MET A 274 -3.75 5.58 -3.35
CA MET A 274 -5.16 5.20 -3.14
C MET A 274 -6.04 5.90 -4.17
N ASP A 275 -7.32 5.53 -4.20
CA ASP A 275 -8.34 6.25 -4.95
C ASP A 275 -8.49 7.69 -4.42
N GLY A 276 -8.84 8.64 -5.31
CA GLY A 276 -8.89 10.07 -4.99
C GLY A 276 -10.03 10.50 -4.05
N ASP A 277 -11.01 9.63 -3.79
CA ASP A 277 -12.20 9.87 -2.97
C ASP A 277 -12.05 9.37 -1.52
N VAL A 278 -10.84 8.98 -1.14
CA VAL A 278 -10.57 8.35 0.15
C VAL A 278 -10.52 9.39 1.28
N GLU A 279 -11.37 9.22 2.31
CA GLU A 279 -11.59 10.19 3.41
C GLU A 279 -10.34 10.44 4.27
N GLU A 280 -9.95 11.70 4.48
CA GLU A 280 -8.83 12.05 5.35
C GLU A 280 -9.14 11.85 6.84
N ILE A 281 -8.15 11.43 7.60
CA ILE A 281 -8.24 11.22 9.05
C ILE A 281 -7.24 12.17 9.71
N SER A 282 -7.76 13.15 10.44
CA SER A 282 -6.96 14.08 11.24
C SER A 282 -6.26 13.38 12.40
N SER A 283 -5.16 13.96 12.88
CA SER A 283 -4.41 13.49 14.04
C SER A 283 -5.28 13.37 15.30
N ASP A 284 -6.23 14.29 15.50
CA ASP A 284 -7.13 14.27 16.66
C ASP A 284 -8.12 13.11 16.59
N VAL A 285 -8.65 12.82 15.39
CA VAL A 285 -9.58 11.71 15.16
C VAL A 285 -8.85 10.36 15.22
N ALA A 286 -7.60 10.32 14.75
CA ALA A 286 -6.79 9.09 14.70
C ALA A 286 -6.63 8.42 16.06
N GLN A 287 -6.56 9.21 17.14
CA GLN A 287 -6.48 8.72 18.52
C GLN A 287 -7.65 7.79 18.88
N TYR A 288 -8.82 8.04 18.30
CA TYR A 288 -10.04 7.31 18.62
C TYR A 288 -10.21 6.01 17.81
N ILE A 289 -9.47 5.84 16.70
CA ILE A 289 -9.59 4.67 15.81
C ILE A 289 -9.26 3.36 16.54
N SER A 290 -8.36 3.43 17.51
CA SER A 290 -7.95 2.27 18.30
C SER A 290 -8.98 1.83 19.34
N PHE A 291 -10.00 2.64 19.64
CA PHE A 291 -11.01 2.30 20.65
C PHE A 291 -12.18 1.50 20.07
N HIS A 292 -12.81 0.70 20.92
CA HIS A 292 -14.01 -0.04 20.55
C HIS A 292 -15.22 0.89 20.39
N LEU A 293 -16.09 0.58 19.43
CA LEU A 293 -17.29 1.35 19.13
C LEU A 293 -18.19 1.65 20.36
N PRO A 294 -18.47 0.71 21.28
CA PRO A 294 -19.31 1.02 22.45
C PRO A 294 -18.70 2.08 23.38
N PHE A 295 -17.37 2.11 23.49
CA PHE A 295 -16.69 3.14 24.28
C PHE A 295 -16.82 4.51 23.60
N LEU A 296 -16.66 4.57 22.28
CA LEU A 296 -16.86 5.80 21.52
C LEU A 296 -18.31 6.30 21.60
N GLU A 297 -19.29 5.40 21.54
CA GLU A 297 -20.70 5.72 21.76
C GLU A 297 -20.94 6.31 23.16
N SER A 298 -20.29 5.76 24.19
CA SER A 298 -20.39 6.31 25.55
C SER A 298 -19.80 7.71 25.69
N ILE A 299 -18.69 7.98 24.99
CA ILE A 299 -18.09 9.33 24.92
C ILE A 299 -19.04 10.27 24.20
N LEU A 300 -19.57 9.87 23.05
CA LEU A 300 -20.50 10.67 22.26
C LEU A 300 -21.76 11.02 23.07
N HIS A 301 -22.33 10.03 23.76
CA HIS A 301 -23.49 10.23 24.62
C HIS A 301 -23.20 11.27 25.71
N ARG A 302 -22.07 11.13 26.40
CA ARG A 302 -21.68 12.08 27.46
C ARG A 302 -21.47 13.49 26.93
N ILE A 303 -20.82 13.65 25.77
CA ILE A 303 -20.61 14.97 25.14
C ILE A 303 -21.95 15.61 24.77
N ASN A 304 -22.90 14.84 24.21
CA ASN A 304 -24.23 15.34 23.88
C ASN A 304 -25.00 15.80 25.12
N GLU A 305 -24.90 15.09 26.25
CA GLU A 305 -25.52 15.50 27.51
C GLU A 305 -24.90 16.80 28.06
N GLU A 306 -23.57 16.92 28.01
CA GLU A 306 -22.85 18.14 28.43
C GLU A 306 -23.22 19.33 27.53
N GLU A 307 -23.30 19.14 26.20
CA GLU A 307 -23.73 20.17 25.25
C GLU A 307 -25.17 20.65 25.52
N GLU A 308 -26.12 19.73 25.72
CA GLU A 308 -27.51 20.08 26.02
C GLU A 308 -27.62 20.89 27.32
N GLN A 309 -26.84 20.54 28.34
CA GLN A 309 -26.79 21.30 29.59
C GLN A 309 -26.25 22.72 29.38
N GLU A 310 -25.19 22.90 28.59
CA GLU A 310 -24.65 24.22 28.29
C GLU A 310 -25.63 25.08 27.47
N ILE A 311 -26.34 24.48 26.50
CA ILE A 311 -27.39 25.14 25.73
C ILE A 311 -28.48 25.64 26.68
N GLN A 312 -28.98 24.78 27.56
CA GLN A 312 -30.03 25.14 28.52
C GLN A 312 -29.58 26.28 29.46
N GLN A 313 -28.35 26.22 29.97
CA GLN A 313 -27.78 27.26 30.81
C GLN A 313 -27.65 28.60 30.07
N THR A 314 -27.17 28.56 28.83
CA THR A 314 -27.01 29.75 27.97
C THR A 314 -28.36 30.38 27.64
N VAL A 315 -29.35 29.56 27.28
CA VAL A 315 -30.73 30.00 27.00
C VAL A 315 -31.35 30.61 28.26
N ALA A 316 -31.15 30.00 29.43
CA ALA A 316 -31.65 30.53 30.70
C ALA A 316 -31.02 31.89 31.03
N ARG A 317 -29.70 32.05 30.83
CA ARG A 317 -28.98 33.32 31.02
C ARG A 317 -29.50 34.40 30.06
N TYR A 318 -29.63 34.08 28.77
CA TYR A 318 -30.19 34.98 27.78
C TYR A 318 -31.62 35.42 28.14
N ARG A 319 -32.49 34.50 28.55
CA ARG A 319 -33.87 34.81 28.96
C ARG A 319 -33.91 35.77 30.16
N ARG A 320 -33.02 35.56 31.14
CA ARG A 320 -32.89 36.42 32.33
C ARG A 320 -32.44 37.82 31.95
N GLU A 321 -31.37 37.97 31.17
CA GLU A 321 -30.89 39.29 30.75
C GLU A 321 -31.90 40.02 29.88
N LYS A 322 -32.55 39.31 28.95
CA LYS A 322 -33.61 39.86 28.10
C LYS A 322 -34.79 40.37 28.93
N SER A 323 -35.19 39.68 30.01
CA SER A 323 -36.27 40.14 30.86
C SER A 323 -35.87 41.41 31.63
N LEU A 324 -34.64 41.47 32.16
CA LEU A 324 -34.10 42.64 32.85
C LEU A 324 -34.04 43.87 31.93
N ILE A 325 -33.51 43.72 30.72
CA ILE A 325 -33.45 44.80 29.72
C ILE A 325 -34.85 45.27 29.36
N ARG A 326 -35.79 44.34 29.11
CA ARG A 326 -37.19 44.69 28.81
C ARG A 326 -37.85 45.44 29.97
N GLN A 327 -37.60 45.04 31.20
CA GLN A 327 -38.12 45.72 32.38
C GLN A 327 -37.55 47.15 32.48
N HIS A 328 -36.25 47.32 32.26
CA HIS A 328 -35.60 48.64 32.27
C HIS A 328 -36.09 49.55 31.14
N LEU A 329 -36.30 49.01 29.94
CA LEU A 329 -36.89 49.77 28.83
C LEU A 329 -38.31 50.23 29.17
N ARG A 330 -39.15 49.36 29.74
CA ARG A 330 -40.51 49.73 30.16
C ARG A 330 -40.52 50.83 31.21
N SER A 331 -39.67 50.75 32.24
CA SER A 331 -39.61 51.77 33.29
C SER A 331 -39.13 53.13 32.79
N ARG A 332 -38.27 53.16 31.77
CA ARG A 332 -37.76 54.40 31.15
C ARG A 332 -38.77 55.08 30.23
N THR A 333 -39.63 54.33 29.54
CA THR A 333 -40.68 54.88 28.66
C THR A 333 -41.79 55.58 29.44
N VAL A 334 -42.14 55.08 30.63
CA VAL A 334 -43.23 55.64 31.47
C VAL A 334 -42.88 57.01 32.09
N ARG A 335 -41.60 57.35 32.24
CA ARG A 335 -41.18 58.62 32.88
C ARG A 335 -41.18 59.86 31.97
N LYS A 336 -41.51 59.75 30.68
CA LYS A 336 -41.40 60.86 29.71
C LYS A 336 -42.71 61.59 29.37
N THR A 337 -43.82 61.32 30.06
CA THR A 337 -45.14 61.90 29.72
C THR A 337 -45.63 63.00 30.68
N GLU A 338 -44.80 63.52 31.58
CA GLU A 338 -45.17 64.64 32.46
C GLU A 338 -44.18 65.79 32.29
N THR A 339 -44.41 66.61 31.26
CA THR A 339 -43.98 68.03 31.22
C THR A 339 -44.94 68.73 30.28
N THR A 340 -46.07 69.16 30.84
CA THR A 340 -47.02 70.08 30.20
C THR A 340 -46.98 71.39 30.97
N VAL A 341 -46.53 72.43 30.24
CA VAL A 341 -46.70 73.89 30.36
C VAL A 341 -46.71 74.52 31.74
#